data_AF-A0A447TDJ4-F1
#
_entry.id   AF-A0A447TDJ4-F1
#
_cell.length_a   1.000
_cell.length_b   1.000
_cell.length_c   1.000
_cell.angle_alpha   90.00
_cell.angle_beta   90.00
_cell.angle_gamma   90.00
#
_symmetry.space_group_name_H-M   'P 1'
#
loop_
_entity.id
_entity.type
_entity.pdbx_description
1 polymer ?
#
loop_
_entity_poly.entity_id
_entity_poly.type
_entity_poly.pdbx_seq_one_letter_code
_entity_poly.pdbx_strand_id
1 'polypeptide(L)'
;MPGQGRAAHSSLTPYGVNAIEYAARLITHIRKLADAEASFGHRQPLYDVPFTTMQTGVIRGGVACNIVPADCEFMFECRWLPGDDPQRLVSSVADYAASLLLEMRAVAEEADIEIERVVYSPAFEAEPDSDISRYVHGLCACAGRGVAYTTEAGLFSEAGMPCVVLGPGSIEQAHRPDEFIEIAQLNACHDWLGLLTNNLIK
;
A
#
# COMPACT_ATOMS: atom_id res chain seq x y z
N MET A 1 12.62 2.61 -7.21
CA MET A 1 12.62 2.99 -8.63
C MET A 1 13.93 3.68 -8.97
N PRO A 2 14.88 3.02 -9.64
CA PRO A 2 15.97 3.75 -10.27
C PRO A 2 15.45 4.45 -11.55
N GLY A 3 15.44 5.79 -11.58
CA GLY A 3 15.27 6.55 -12.82
C GLY A 3 16.64 6.97 -13.34
N GLN A 4 16.95 6.64 -14.60
CA GLN A 4 18.22 6.99 -15.23
C GLN A 4 18.02 8.16 -16.21
N GLY A 5 18.52 9.32 -15.83
CA GLY A 5 18.70 10.50 -16.66
C GLY A 5 20.09 10.57 -17.27
N ARG A 6 20.55 11.79 -17.58
CA ARG A 6 21.85 12.05 -18.18
C ARG A 6 22.55 13.16 -17.42
N ALA A 7 23.70 12.85 -16.84
CA ALA A 7 24.53 13.83 -16.15
C ALA A 7 25.11 14.85 -17.14
N ALA A 8 25.20 16.09 -16.69
CA ALA A 8 25.86 17.18 -17.39
C ALA A 8 26.40 18.17 -16.35
N HIS A 9 27.31 19.06 -16.75
CA HIS A 9 27.63 20.22 -15.94
C HIS A 9 26.36 21.08 -15.76
N SER A 10 26.12 21.66 -14.58
CA SER A 10 24.88 22.41 -14.31
C SER A 10 24.70 23.66 -15.18
N SER A 11 25.72 24.11 -15.91
CA SER A 11 25.59 25.17 -16.93
C SER A 11 25.13 24.66 -18.31
N LEU A 12 25.07 23.35 -18.50
CA LEU A 12 24.72 22.66 -19.73
C LEU A 12 23.39 21.90 -19.55
N THR A 13 22.48 22.42 -18.73
CA THR A 13 21.20 21.79 -18.39
C THR A 13 20.38 21.33 -19.60
N PRO A 14 20.32 22.05 -20.75
CA PRO A 14 19.56 21.56 -21.91
C PRO A 14 20.10 20.27 -22.54
N TYR A 15 21.33 19.87 -22.22
CA TYR A 15 21.97 18.65 -22.71
C TYR A 15 21.93 17.50 -21.69
N GLY A 16 21.46 17.77 -20.47
CA GLY A 16 21.27 16.77 -19.42
C GLY A 16 19.79 16.41 -19.27
N VAL A 17 19.54 15.30 -18.59
CA VAL A 17 18.19 14.89 -18.17
C VAL A 17 18.21 14.81 -16.65
N ASN A 18 17.55 15.76 -15.99
CA ASN A 18 17.56 15.88 -14.54
C ASN A 18 16.58 14.90 -13.88
N ALA A 19 17.08 13.76 -13.42
CA ALA A 19 16.25 12.71 -12.82
C ALA A 19 15.46 13.19 -11.59
N ILE A 20 15.99 14.15 -10.81
CA ILE A 20 15.27 14.71 -9.65
C ILE A 20 14.03 15.50 -10.09
N GLU A 21 14.13 16.29 -11.15
CA GLU A 21 13.00 17.09 -11.64
C GLU A 21 11.90 16.21 -12.24
N TYR A 22 12.26 15.15 -12.98
CA TYR A 22 11.29 14.17 -13.48
C TYR A 22 10.63 13.38 -12.34
N ALA A 23 11.39 12.97 -11.33
CA ALA A 23 10.84 12.36 -10.12
C ALA A 23 9.87 13.31 -9.39
N ALA A 24 10.20 14.60 -9.27
CA ALA A 24 9.32 15.60 -8.64
C ALA A 24 7.99 15.75 -9.39
N ARG A 25 8.00 15.66 -10.74
CA ARG A 25 6.78 15.66 -11.55
C ARG A 25 5.93 14.42 -11.27
N LEU A 26 6.53 13.23 -11.22
CA LEU A 26 5.82 11.99 -10.85
C LEU A 26 5.21 12.08 -9.45
N ILE A 27 5.95 12.57 -8.47
CA ILE A 27 5.48 12.76 -7.10
C ILE A 27 4.30 13.74 -7.05
N THR A 28 4.37 14.82 -7.84
CA THR A 28 3.26 15.77 -7.95
C THR A 28 2.02 15.13 -8.56
N HIS A 29 2.17 14.25 -9.55
CA HIS A 29 1.06 13.48 -10.12
C HIS A 29 0.44 12.53 -9.09
N ILE A 30 1.27 11.79 -8.34
CA ILE A 30 0.81 10.94 -7.24
C ILE A 30 0.03 11.73 -6.19
N ARG A 31 0.50 12.94 -5.83
CA ARG A 31 -0.24 13.82 -4.92
C ARG A 31 -1.61 14.22 -5.47
N LYS A 32 -1.70 14.57 -6.75
CA LYS A 32 -2.99 14.88 -7.39
C LYS A 32 -3.97 13.70 -7.34
N LEU A 33 -3.48 12.48 -7.55
CA LEU A 33 -4.29 11.27 -7.40
C LEU A 33 -4.79 11.12 -5.96
N ALA A 34 -3.89 11.28 -4.97
CA ALA A 34 -4.27 11.23 -3.55
C ALA A 34 -5.35 12.25 -3.18
N ASP A 35 -5.20 13.49 -3.66
CA ASP A 35 -6.15 14.57 -3.39
C ASP A 35 -7.52 14.31 -4.07
N ALA A 36 -7.52 13.68 -5.24
CA ALA A 36 -8.73 13.25 -5.93
C ALA A 36 -9.47 12.15 -5.15
N GLU A 37 -8.76 11.16 -4.60
CA GLU A 37 -9.37 10.14 -3.73
C GLU A 37 -9.97 10.76 -2.46
N ALA A 38 -9.22 11.65 -1.82
CA ALA A 38 -9.66 12.38 -0.63
C ALA A 38 -10.90 13.26 -0.88
N SER A 39 -11.11 13.72 -2.12
CA SER A 39 -12.23 14.58 -2.48
C SER A 39 -13.44 13.81 -3.02
N PHE A 40 -13.20 12.78 -3.85
CA PHE A 40 -14.23 12.15 -4.69
C PHE A 40 -14.22 10.63 -4.68
N GLY A 41 -13.24 10.00 -4.04
CA GLY A 41 -13.13 8.54 -3.98
C GLY A 41 -14.32 7.88 -3.26
N HIS A 42 -14.35 6.55 -3.32
CA HIS A 42 -15.27 5.75 -2.52
C HIS A 42 -15.07 6.01 -1.02
N ARG A 43 -16.13 5.80 -0.22
CA ARG A 43 -16.12 6.03 1.22
C ARG A 43 -16.54 4.79 1.99
N GLN A 44 -15.73 4.37 2.97
CA GLN A 44 -16.06 3.27 3.86
C GLN A 44 -16.03 3.71 5.34
N PRO A 45 -17.19 3.94 5.98
CA PRO A 45 -17.29 4.50 7.33
C PRO A 45 -16.69 3.66 8.45
N LEU A 46 -16.35 2.40 8.19
CA LEU A 46 -15.72 1.49 9.15
C LEU A 46 -14.23 1.79 9.40
N TYR A 47 -13.64 2.71 8.64
CA TYR A 47 -12.22 3.10 8.72
C TYR A 47 -12.08 4.55 9.19
N ASP A 48 -11.10 4.81 10.06
CA ASP A 48 -10.80 6.17 10.55
C ASP A 48 -10.42 7.14 9.41
N VAL A 49 -9.71 6.62 8.41
CA VAL A 49 -9.51 7.27 7.11
C VAL A 49 -10.42 6.57 6.11
N PRO A 50 -11.61 7.12 5.81
CA PRO A 50 -12.65 6.38 5.13
C PRO A 50 -12.47 6.39 3.61
N PHE A 51 -11.25 6.46 3.07
CA PHE A 51 -10.99 6.54 1.64
C PHE A 51 -9.58 6.04 1.29
N THR A 52 -9.36 5.71 0.01
CA THR A 52 -8.06 5.30 -0.52
C THR A 52 -7.03 6.43 -0.43
N THR A 53 -5.83 6.13 0.06
CA THR A 53 -4.75 7.11 0.22
C THR A 53 -3.52 6.74 -0.59
N MET A 54 -2.77 7.76 -1.02
CA MET A 54 -1.44 7.58 -1.60
C MET A 54 -0.46 8.57 -0.97
N GLN A 55 0.79 8.17 -0.78
CA GLN A 55 1.84 9.05 -0.31
C GLN A 55 3.22 8.62 -0.79
N THR A 56 4.12 9.60 -0.94
CA THR A 56 5.56 9.37 -1.18
C THR A 56 6.30 9.42 0.15
N GLY A 57 6.99 8.35 0.51
CA GLY A 57 7.66 8.22 1.81
C GLY A 57 9.17 8.45 1.77
N VAL A 58 9.83 8.16 0.64
CA VAL A 58 11.29 8.24 0.50
C VAL A 58 11.64 8.82 -0.86
N ILE A 59 12.66 9.68 -0.93
CA ILE A 59 13.31 10.14 -2.16
C ILE A 59 14.82 10.29 -1.94
N ARG A 60 15.63 9.89 -2.93
CA ARG A 60 17.09 9.99 -2.94
C ARG A 60 17.55 10.28 -4.37
N GLY A 61 18.45 11.25 -4.56
CA GLY A 61 18.98 11.54 -5.89
C GLY A 61 20.03 12.64 -5.89
N GLY A 62 20.83 12.67 -6.95
CA GLY A 62 21.91 13.65 -7.12
C GLY A 62 23.17 13.37 -6.30
N VAL A 63 24.26 14.01 -6.69
CA VAL A 63 25.60 13.80 -6.10
C VAL A 63 26.25 15.13 -5.70
N ALA A 64 26.10 16.18 -6.51
CA ALA A 64 26.64 17.51 -6.25
C ALA A 64 25.75 18.59 -6.89
N CYS A 65 25.75 19.81 -6.33
CA CYS A 65 24.89 20.91 -6.80
C CYS A 65 25.25 21.43 -8.21
N ASN A 66 26.46 21.17 -8.69
CA ASN A 66 26.96 21.60 -10.00
C ASN A 66 26.91 20.49 -11.07
N ILE A 67 26.24 19.37 -10.77
CA ILE A 67 26.04 18.25 -11.69
C ILE A 67 24.53 18.04 -11.87
N VAL A 68 24.07 17.99 -13.11
CA VAL A 68 22.69 17.56 -13.42
C VAL A 68 22.53 16.11 -12.92
N PRO A 69 21.61 15.83 -11.99
CA PRO A 69 21.41 14.49 -11.44
C PRO A 69 21.02 13.49 -12.52
N ALA A 70 21.85 12.45 -12.73
CA ALA A 70 21.49 11.32 -13.58
C ALA A 70 20.59 10.33 -12.84
N ASP A 71 20.69 10.22 -11.52
CA ASP A 71 19.95 9.19 -10.78
C ASP A 71 19.02 9.83 -9.76
N CYS A 72 17.79 9.30 -9.71
CA CYS A 72 16.83 9.59 -8.65
C CYS A 72 15.95 8.38 -8.40
N GLU A 73 15.73 8.07 -7.13
CA GLU A 73 14.82 7.05 -6.66
C GLU A 73 13.84 7.62 -5.65
N PHE A 74 12.58 7.20 -5.75
CA PHE A 74 11.60 7.43 -4.71
C PHE A 74 10.70 6.20 -4.50
N MET A 75 10.07 6.15 -3.33
CA MET A 75 9.08 5.14 -2.95
C MET A 75 7.76 5.81 -2.61
N PHE A 76 6.68 5.26 -3.12
CA PHE A 76 5.33 5.65 -2.74
C PHE A 76 4.53 4.42 -2.31
N GLU A 77 3.56 4.62 -1.42
CA GLU A 77 2.58 3.62 -1.05
C GLU A 77 1.18 4.07 -1.47
N CYS A 78 0.32 3.08 -1.67
CA CYS A 78 -1.12 3.24 -1.87
C CYS A 78 -1.82 2.31 -0.88
N ARG A 79 -2.74 2.85 -0.09
CA ARG A 79 -3.61 2.07 0.80
C ARG A 79 -5.03 2.22 0.29
N TRP A 80 -5.62 1.13 -0.16
CA TRP A 80 -6.95 1.14 -0.75
C TRP A 80 -7.98 0.40 0.09
N LEU A 81 -9.24 0.78 -0.08
CA LEU A 81 -10.37 0.16 0.61
C LEU A 81 -10.79 -1.14 -0.10
N PRO A 82 -11.45 -2.08 0.61
CA PRO A 82 -12.19 -3.15 -0.04
C PRO A 82 -13.17 -2.60 -1.10
N GLY A 83 -13.23 -3.26 -2.25
CA GLY A 83 -14.04 -2.84 -3.40
C GLY A 83 -13.40 -1.79 -4.31
N ASP A 84 -12.31 -1.13 -3.88
CA ASP A 84 -11.55 -0.25 -4.76
C ASP A 84 -10.59 -1.06 -5.64
N ASP A 85 -10.41 -0.62 -6.88
CA ASP A 85 -9.35 -1.11 -7.77
C ASP A 85 -8.12 -0.20 -7.67
N PRO A 86 -7.04 -0.59 -6.95
CA PRO A 86 -5.82 0.20 -6.87
C PRO A 86 -5.03 0.19 -8.19
N GLN A 87 -5.29 -0.77 -9.09
CA GLN A 87 -4.56 -0.88 -10.36
C GLN A 87 -4.79 0.35 -11.22
N ARG A 88 -5.96 1.01 -11.15
CA ARG A 88 -6.19 2.27 -11.86
C ARG A 88 -5.22 3.39 -11.44
N LEU A 89 -4.84 3.44 -10.17
CA LEU A 89 -3.92 4.44 -9.63
C LEU A 89 -2.50 4.13 -10.08
N VAL A 90 -2.09 2.87 -10.00
CA VAL A 90 -0.79 2.39 -10.48
C VAL A 90 -0.65 2.63 -11.99
N SER A 91 -1.65 2.28 -12.77
CA SER A 91 -1.68 2.53 -14.22
C SER A 91 -1.61 4.02 -14.54
N SER A 92 -2.32 4.88 -13.80
CA SER A 92 -2.22 6.33 -14.00
C SER A 92 -0.81 6.88 -13.75
N VAL A 93 -0.09 6.34 -12.76
CA VAL A 93 1.32 6.69 -12.53
C VAL A 93 2.21 6.17 -13.65
N ALA A 94 1.99 4.94 -14.10
CA ALA A 94 2.75 4.34 -15.20
C ALA A 94 2.55 5.06 -16.54
N ASP A 95 1.32 5.45 -16.86
CA ASP A 95 1.00 6.21 -18.07
C ASP A 95 1.67 7.59 -18.05
N TYR A 96 1.65 8.26 -16.89
CA TYR A 96 2.33 9.54 -16.74
C TYR A 96 3.85 9.38 -16.84
N ALA A 97 4.43 8.35 -16.23
CA ALA A 97 5.84 8.02 -16.38
C ALA A 97 6.23 7.76 -17.84
N ALA A 98 5.41 7.02 -18.59
CA ALA A 98 5.64 6.79 -20.01
C ALA A 98 5.64 8.10 -20.82
N SER A 99 4.76 9.05 -20.48
CA SER A 99 4.76 10.39 -21.11
C SER A 99 6.04 11.17 -20.82
N LEU A 100 6.54 11.11 -19.57
CA LEU A 100 7.78 11.76 -19.16
C LEU A 100 9.00 11.12 -19.82
N LEU A 101 9.00 9.80 -19.97
CA LEU A 101 10.07 9.05 -20.61
C LEU A 101 10.26 9.48 -22.07
N LEU A 102 9.16 9.78 -22.80
CA LEU A 102 9.26 10.34 -24.16
C LEU A 102 9.98 11.70 -24.16
N GLU A 103 9.67 12.56 -23.19
CA GLU A 103 10.36 13.86 -23.04
C GLU A 103 11.85 13.67 -22.69
N MET A 104 12.17 12.74 -21.78
CA MET A 104 13.55 12.41 -21.41
C MET A 104 14.34 11.89 -22.62
N ARG A 105 13.75 10.96 -23.39
CA ARG A 105 14.39 10.34 -24.56
C ARG A 105 14.55 11.27 -25.76
N ALA A 106 13.78 12.35 -25.83
CA ALA A 106 14.01 13.41 -26.81
C ALA A 106 15.35 14.15 -26.57
N VAL A 107 15.88 14.14 -25.35
CA VAL A 107 17.18 14.71 -24.98
C VAL A 107 18.26 13.62 -24.93
N ALA A 108 17.95 12.47 -24.33
CA ALA A 108 18.88 11.36 -24.12
C ALA A 108 18.23 10.01 -24.38
N GLU A 109 18.57 9.36 -25.50
CA GLU A 109 17.99 8.08 -25.93
C GLU A 109 18.11 6.97 -24.87
N GLU A 110 19.20 6.96 -24.10
CA GLU A 110 19.47 6.02 -23.01
C GLU A 110 18.69 6.29 -21.71
N ALA A 111 17.93 7.39 -21.64
CA ALA A 111 17.18 7.72 -20.44
C ALA A 111 16.06 6.70 -20.18
N ASP A 112 15.78 6.45 -18.90
CA ASP A 112 14.85 5.42 -18.48
C ASP A 112 14.09 5.75 -17.17
N ILE A 113 12.92 5.14 -17.03
CA ILE A 113 12.10 5.16 -15.80
C ILE A 113 11.60 3.74 -15.55
N GLU A 114 12.02 3.14 -14.44
CA GLU A 114 11.55 1.83 -14.00
C GLU A 114 10.56 1.95 -12.84
N ILE A 115 9.41 1.28 -12.95
CA ILE A 115 8.41 1.16 -11.89
C ILE A 115 8.31 -0.29 -11.44
N GLU A 116 8.63 -0.54 -10.17
CA GLU A 116 8.57 -1.85 -9.55
C GLU A 116 7.58 -1.85 -8.38
N ARG A 117 6.77 -2.92 -8.30
CA ARG A 117 5.90 -3.17 -7.15
C ARG A 117 6.67 -3.96 -6.09
N VAL A 118 7.05 -3.29 -5.00
CA VAL A 118 7.82 -3.90 -3.90
C VAL A 118 6.95 -4.77 -3.00
N VAL A 119 5.72 -4.33 -2.71
CA VAL A 119 4.79 -5.04 -1.80
C VAL A 119 3.39 -5.01 -2.39
N TYR A 120 2.67 -6.12 -2.22
CA TYR A 120 1.24 -6.21 -2.50
C TYR A 120 0.54 -6.89 -1.34
N SER A 121 -0.49 -6.23 -0.79
CA SER A 121 -1.35 -6.78 0.24
C SER A 121 -2.79 -6.41 -0.13
N PRO A 122 -3.59 -7.36 -0.65
CA PRO A 122 -4.99 -7.11 -0.97
C PRO A 122 -5.76 -6.64 0.25
N ALA A 123 -6.75 -5.78 0.00
CA ALA A 123 -7.75 -5.46 1.01
C ALA A 123 -8.59 -6.71 1.30
N PHE A 124 -9.05 -6.85 2.54
CA PHE A 124 -9.89 -7.96 2.96
C PHE A 124 -11.18 -7.42 3.58
N GLU A 125 -12.30 -7.95 3.13
CA GLU A 125 -13.61 -7.77 3.75
C GLU A 125 -14.22 -9.14 3.97
N ALA A 126 -14.57 -9.43 5.22
CA ALA A 126 -15.19 -10.70 5.56
C ALA A 126 -16.65 -10.68 5.12
N GLU A 127 -17.06 -11.68 4.33
CA GLU A 127 -18.46 -11.88 3.96
C GLU A 127 -19.28 -12.23 5.21
N PRO A 128 -20.22 -11.37 5.68
CA PRO A 128 -20.91 -11.57 6.96
C PRO A 128 -21.72 -12.86 7.04
N ASP A 129 -22.27 -13.29 5.90
CA ASP A 129 -23.14 -14.46 5.78
C ASP A 129 -22.41 -15.75 5.35
N SER A 130 -21.08 -15.69 5.17
CA SER A 130 -20.30 -16.88 4.84
C SER A 130 -20.38 -17.93 5.95
N ASP A 131 -20.23 -19.21 5.60
CA ASP A 131 -20.27 -20.31 6.57
C ASP A 131 -19.23 -20.13 7.68
N ILE A 132 -18.02 -19.68 7.34
CA ILE A 132 -16.96 -19.42 8.31
C ILE A 132 -17.29 -18.22 9.23
N SER A 133 -17.87 -17.13 8.69
CA SER A 133 -18.29 -15.98 9.51
C SER A 133 -19.41 -16.36 10.47
N ARG A 134 -20.45 -17.05 9.99
CA ARG A 134 -21.56 -17.53 10.83
C ARG A 134 -21.08 -18.49 11.91
N TYR A 135 -20.16 -19.37 11.55
CA TYR A 135 -19.57 -20.32 12.48
C TYR A 135 -18.75 -19.63 13.58
N VAL A 136 -17.87 -18.69 13.22
CA VAL A 136 -17.07 -17.94 14.20
C VAL A 136 -17.93 -17.05 15.08
N HIS A 137 -18.93 -16.34 14.54
CA HIS A 137 -19.88 -15.57 15.34
C HIS A 137 -20.71 -16.46 16.30
N GLY A 138 -20.97 -17.72 15.94
CA GLY A 138 -21.63 -18.67 16.84
C GLY A 138 -20.76 -19.09 18.03
N LEU A 139 -19.43 -19.06 17.87
CA LEU A 139 -18.46 -19.45 18.90
C LEU A 139 -17.93 -18.27 19.71
N CYS A 140 -18.06 -17.05 19.20
CA CYS A 140 -17.61 -15.83 19.87
C CYS A 140 -18.70 -14.75 19.80
N ALA A 141 -19.10 -14.22 20.96
CA ALA A 141 -19.99 -13.05 21.03
C ALA A 141 -19.24 -11.74 20.70
N CYS A 142 -18.53 -11.70 19.58
CA CYS A 142 -17.78 -10.55 19.10
C CYS A 142 -18.52 -9.85 17.95
N ALA A 143 -18.53 -8.52 17.97
CA ALA A 143 -18.90 -7.73 16.80
C ALA A 143 -17.66 -7.52 15.92
N GLY A 144 -17.79 -7.73 14.60
CA GLY A 144 -16.75 -7.39 13.65
C GLY A 144 -16.44 -5.88 13.64
N ARG A 145 -15.19 -5.53 13.31
CA ARG A 145 -14.75 -4.14 13.12
C ARG A 145 -13.86 -4.01 11.89
N GLY A 146 -13.91 -2.85 11.24
CA GLY A 146 -12.91 -2.46 10.24
C GLY A 146 -11.59 -2.14 10.92
N VAL A 147 -10.47 -2.48 10.27
CA VAL A 147 -9.13 -2.21 10.79
C VAL A 147 -8.24 -1.68 9.68
N ALA A 148 -7.46 -0.64 9.96
CA ALA A 148 -6.63 0.04 8.96
C ALA A 148 -5.25 -0.62 8.73
N TYR A 149 -5.06 -1.85 9.19
CA TYR A 149 -3.85 -2.64 9.02
C TYR A 149 -4.10 -3.85 8.12
N THR A 150 -3.02 -4.37 7.54
CA THR A 150 -3.05 -5.49 6.61
C THR A 150 -2.81 -6.82 7.33
N THR A 151 -3.38 -7.89 6.78
CA THR A 151 -3.11 -9.29 7.15
C THR A 151 -3.07 -10.13 5.87
N GLU A 152 -2.69 -11.40 5.96
CA GLU A 152 -2.69 -12.34 4.84
C GLU A 152 -4.10 -12.73 4.38
N ALA A 153 -5.16 -12.36 5.11
CA ALA A 153 -6.54 -12.70 4.76
C ALA A 153 -6.97 -12.19 3.37
N GLY A 154 -6.41 -11.07 2.92
CA GLY A 154 -6.65 -10.56 1.57
C GLY A 154 -6.13 -11.52 0.50
N LEU A 155 -4.94 -12.10 0.70
CA LEU A 155 -4.34 -13.07 -0.23
C LEU A 155 -5.13 -14.38 -0.27
N PHE A 156 -5.58 -14.87 0.90
CA PHE A 156 -6.40 -16.06 0.96
C PHE A 156 -7.78 -15.86 0.31
N SER A 157 -8.37 -14.68 0.52
CA SER A 157 -9.64 -14.32 -0.13
C SER A 157 -9.52 -14.26 -1.65
N GLU A 158 -8.46 -13.63 -2.20
CA GLU A 158 -8.18 -13.65 -3.65
C GLU A 158 -7.96 -15.08 -4.19
N ALA A 159 -7.38 -15.97 -3.38
CA ALA A 159 -7.22 -17.39 -3.72
C ALA A 159 -8.54 -18.20 -3.64
N GLY A 160 -9.67 -17.57 -3.30
CA GLY A 160 -10.97 -18.20 -3.19
C GLY A 160 -11.19 -18.95 -1.87
N MET A 161 -10.37 -18.71 -0.86
CA MET A 161 -10.50 -19.34 0.46
C MET A 161 -11.39 -18.48 1.37
N PRO A 162 -12.48 -19.04 1.95
CA PRO A 162 -13.25 -18.35 2.97
C PRO A 162 -12.37 -18.04 4.18
N CYS A 163 -12.32 -16.78 4.60
CA CYS A 163 -11.43 -16.31 5.66
C CYS A 163 -12.15 -15.44 6.67
N VAL A 164 -11.61 -15.41 7.88
CA VAL A 164 -11.95 -14.46 8.94
C VAL A 164 -10.65 -14.10 9.67
N VAL A 165 -10.52 -12.84 10.07
CA VAL A 165 -9.41 -12.40 10.92
C VAL A 165 -9.93 -12.29 12.34
N LEU A 166 -9.37 -13.10 13.23
CA LEU A 166 -9.73 -13.15 14.65
C LEU A 166 -8.46 -13.38 15.47
N GLY A 167 -8.34 -12.66 16.57
CA GLY A 167 -7.27 -12.89 17.54
C GLY A 167 -7.47 -12.07 18.80
N PRO A 168 -6.81 -12.46 19.90
CA PRO A 168 -6.80 -11.68 21.13
C PRO A 168 -5.89 -10.45 21.01
N GLY A 169 -5.96 -9.56 22.00
CA GLY A 169 -5.09 -8.38 22.09
C GLY A 169 -5.69 -7.13 21.44
N SER A 170 -4.86 -6.08 21.36
CA SER A 170 -5.24 -4.80 20.76
C SER A 170 -4.13 -4.31 19.83
N ILE A 171 -4.52 -3.78 18.67
CA ILE A 171 -3.56 -3.16 17.75
C ILE A 171 -2.85 -1.96 18.41
N GLU A 172 -3.45 -1.34 19.41
CA GLU A 172 -2.83 -0.25 20.16
C GLU A 172 -1.53 -0.67 20.87
N GLN A 173 -1.33 -1.97 21.12
CA GLN A 173 -0.12 -2.51 21.75
C GLN A 173 0.95 -2.93 20.73
N ALA A 174 0.58 -3.16 19.47
CA ALA A 174 1.48 -3.66 18.43
C ALA A 174 2.54 -2.62 18.02
N HIS A 175 3.74 -3.10 17.64
CA HIS A 175 4.87 -2.31 17.16
C HIS A 175 5.36 -1.23 18.15
N ARG A 176 5.21 -1.49 19.46
CA ARG A 176 5.76 -0.65 20.53
C ARG A 176 6.98 -1.31 21.17
N PRO A 177 7.91 -0.55 21.77
CA PRO A 177 9.09 -1.12 22.44
C PRO A 177 8.76 -2.15 23.53
N ASP A 178 7.59 -2.03 24.15
CA ASP A 178 7.04 -2.86 25.21
C ASP A 178 5.78 -3.63 24.75
N GLU A 179 5.72 -4.02 23.48
CA GLU A 179 4.62 -4.84 22.94
C GLU A 179 4.35 -6.07 23.83
N PHE A 180 3.09 -6.22 24.26
CA PHE A 180 2.67 -7.28 25.17
C PHE A 180 1.25 -7.74 24.86
N ILE A 181 0.88 -8.86 25.47
CA ILE A 181 -0.49 -9.35 25.54
C ILE A 181 -0.74 -9.87 26.96
N GLU A 182 -1.93 -9.64 27.51
CA GLU A 182 -2.28 -10.15 28.83
C GLU A 182 -2.38 -11.68 28.81
N ILE A 183 -1.87 -12.34 29.85
CA ILE A 183 -1.98 -13.80 29.99
C ILE A 183 -3.45 -14.24 29.93
N ALA A 184 -4.36 -13.45 30.50
CA ALA A 184 -5.79 -13.72 30.44
C ALA A 184 -6.34 -13.72 28.99
N GLN A 185 -5.84 -12.84 28.12
CA GLN A 185 -6.23 -12.78 26.71
C GLN A 185 -5.68 -13.99 25.93
N LEU A 186 -4.46 -14.43 26.24
CA LEU A 186 -3.89 -15.67 25.69
C LEU A 186 -4.70 -16.90 26.10
N ASN A 187 -5.06 -17.01 27.38
CA ASN A 187 -5.88 -18.11 27.88
C ASN A 187 -7.26 -18.13 27.21
N ALA A 188 -7.90 -16.96 27.06
CA ALA A 188 -9.19 -16.86 26.36
C ALA A 188 -9.09 -17.31 24.89
N CYS A 189 -8.00 -16.97 24.19
CA CYS A 189 -7.73 -17.46 22.84
C CYS A 189 -7.52 -18.96 22.81
N HIS A 190 -6.76 -19.51 23.76
CA HIS A 190 -6.54 -20.94 23.89
C HIS A 190 -7.85 -21.71 24.09
N ASP A 191 -8.70 -21.27 25.01
CA ASP A 191 -10.00 -21.87 25.28
C ASP A 191 -10.90 -21.81 24.03
N TRP A 192 -10.89 -20.68 23.32
CA TRP A 192 -11.63 -20.51 22.08
C TRP A 192 -11.14 -21.43 20.94
N LEU A 193 -9.83 -21.60 20.78
CA LEU A 193 -9.27 -22.57 19.83
C LEU A 193 -9.67 -24.01 20.20
N GLY A 194 -9.79 -24.31 21.50
CA GLY A 194 -10.38 -25.56 21.99
C GLY A 194 -11.83 -25.75 21.55
N LEU A 195 -12.67 -24.71 21.69
CA LEU A 195 -14.04 -24.73 21.18
C LEU A 195 -14.09 -24.91 19.66
N LEU A 196 -13.24 -24.21 18.92
CA LEU A 196 -13.16 -24.28 17.47
C LEU A 196 -12.84 -25.71 17.00
N THR A 197 -11.75 -26.30 17.52
CA THR A 197 -11.32 -27.67 17.16
C THR A 197 -12.37 -28.73 17.50
N ASN A 198 -13.04 -28.62 18.65
CA ASN A 198 -14.11 -29.54 19.05
C ASN A 198 -15.36 -29.48 18.17
N ASN A 199 -15.57 -28.36 17.46
CA ASN A 199 -16.72 -28.16 16.59
C ASN A 199 -16.36 -28.22 15.09
N LEU A 200 -15.07 -28.27 14.72
CA LEU A 200 -14.58 -28.33 13.33
C LEU A 200 -14.68 -29.72 12.72
N ILE A 201 -14.89 -30.75 13.55
CA ILE A 201 -15.09 -32.13 13.10
C ILE A 201 -16.56 -32.49 13.28
N LYS A 202 -17.31 -32.50 12.18
CA LYS A 202 -18.50 -33.34 11.95
C LYS A 202 -18.86 -33.36 10.47
#